data_AF-A0AAX4FSF8-F1
#
_entry.id   AF-A0AAX4FSF8-F1
#
_cell.length_a   1.000
_cell.length_b   1.000
_cell.length_c   1.000
_cell.angle_alpha   90.00
_cell.angle_beta   90.00
_cell.angle_gamma   90.00
#
_symmetry.space_group_name_H-M   'P 1'
#
loop_
_entity.id
_entity.type
_entity.pdbx_description
1 polymer ?
#
loop_
_entity_poly.entity_id
_entity_poly.type
_entity_poly.pdbx_seq_one_letter_code
_entity_poly.pdbx_strand_id
1 'polypeptide(L)'
;MQAITALSDDSVVVTVEGEELRRMKDAEVRRRCAALRLASRIIGMAAAERLEMPDGEVLASMTAIMQRMAELRPAALAVLGISRDSEDFPLAFNAATSAVLDAVVEEWRWSKAGDGAPALSVEAIKALMGAMVKLQPERFELDTPLSELAAVRRVCILEATPRLMGIVNFFDYFHADPQAVVRQLLMAVAEQAEQHAKVVLAEAGPLGEERPILHAMYGISTSLMCEVFKACALRDVQRMREMPELDRSVVTAQYEHIGGMKFDHVIEAHRVAMARAQDVANVIAESTRKQR
;
A
#
# COMPACT_ATOMS: atom_id res chain seq x y z
N MET A 1 13.86 19.07 19.64
CA MET A 1 13.00 18.48 20.69
C MET A 1 11.65 19.20 20.89
N GLN A 2 11.44 20.45 20.44
CA GLN A 2 10.14 21.16 20.57
C GLN A 2 9.06 20.78 19.54
N ALA A 3 9.38 20.03 18.48
CA ALA A 3 8.39 19.55 17.51
C ALA A 3 7.60 18.30 17.97
N ILE A 4 8.07 17.62 19.03
CA ILE A 4 7.43 16.40 19.56
C ILE A 4 6.28 16.76 20.53
N THR A 5 6.27 17.99 21.05
CA THR A 5 5.30 18.51 22.01
C THR A 5 3.99 19.01 21.39
N ALA A 6 3.90 19.20 20.07
CA ALA A 6 2.66 19.66 19.41
C ALA A 6 1.54 18.60 19.30
N LEU A 7 1.74 17.41 19.89
CA LEU A 7 0.72 16.35 20.01
C LEU A 7 0.01 16.39 21.38
N SER A 8 0.23 17.43 22.18
CA SER A 8 -0.19 17.51 23.57
C SER A 8 -0.69 18.92 23.89
N ASP A 9 -1.89 19.30 23.45
CA ASP A 9 -2.69 20.24 24.22
C ASP A 9 -4.17 20.16 23.82
N ASP A 10 -4.92 19.43 24.63
CA ASP A 10 -6.26 19.80 25.10
C ASP A 10 -6.51 18.93 26.33
N SER A 11 -6.01 19.44 27.46
CA SER A 11 -6.15 18.81 28.78
C SER A 11 -7.44 19.30 29.45
N VAL A 12 -8.43 18.43 29.56
CA VAL A 12 -9.40 18.49 30.66
C VAL A 12 -8.96 17.46 31.68
N VAL A 13 -8.41 17.93 32.79
CA VAL A 13 -7.98 17.11 33.94
C VAL A 13 -9.22 16.58 34.64
N VAL A 14 -9.46 15.27 34.53
CA VAL A 14 -10.35 14.53 35.44
C VAL A 14 -9.54 13.36 36.03
N THR A 15 -9.76 13.11 37.31
CA THR A 15 -9.00 12.23 38.20
C THR A 15 -8.74 10.81 37.65
N VAL A 16 -7.53 10.34 37.95
CA VAL A 16 -6.77 9.22 37.39
C VAL A 16 -7.25 7.85 37.89
N GLU A 17 -7.52 6.91 36.96
CA GLU A 17 -7.63 5.46 37.24
C GLU A 17 -6.84 4.63 36.20
N GLY A 18 -6.29 3.47 36.61
CA GLY A 18 -5.21 2.72 35.96
C GLY A 18 -5.38 2.23 34.51
N GLU A 19 -6.52 2.50 33.87
CA GLU A 19 -6.68 2.31 32.42
C GLU A 19 -5.90 3.33 31.60
N GLU A 20 -5.79 4.60 32.04
CA GLU A 20 -5.01 5.60 31.31
C GLU A 20 -3.52 5.27 31.32
N LEU A 21 -3.00 4.73 32.42
CA LEU A 21 -1.61 4.26 32.52
C LEU A 21 -1.32 3.09 31.55
N ARG A 22 -2.28 2.18 31.36
CA ARG A 22 -2.20 1.13 30.33
C ARG A 22 -2.28 1.73 28.93
N ARG A 23 -3.22 2.64 28.66
CA ARG A 23 -3.35 3.35 27.38
C ARG A 23 -2.09 4.16 27.04
N MET A 24 -1.47 4.80 28.02
CA MET A 24 -0.22 5.55 27.88
C MET A 24 0.95 4.63 27.55
N LYS A 25 1.08 3.50 28.26
CA LYS A 25 2.09 2.47 27.98
C LYS A 25 1.91 1.87 26.59
N ASP A 26 0.68 1.57 26.18
CA ASP A 26 0.36 1.04 24.85
C ASP A 26 0.60 2.10 23.76
N ALA A 27 0.36 3.39 24.05
CA ALA A 27 0.69 4.49 23.15
C ALA A 27 2.22 4.68 23.03
N GLU A 28 2.98 4.50 24.10
CA GLU A 28 4.45 4.57 24.09
C GLU A 28 5.05 3.38 23.32
N VAL A 29 4.55 2.17 23.54
CA VAL A 29 4.94 0.97 22.79
C VAL A 29 4.65 1.15 21.29
N ARG A 30 3.45 1.64 20.94
CA ARG A 30 3.11 1.96 19.53
C ARG A 30 4.05 3.01 18.93
N ARG A 31 4.39 4.06 19.67
CA ARG A 31 5.37 5.08 19.24
C ARG A 31 6.74 4.47 19.00
N ARG A 32 7.24 3.62 19.91
CA ARG A 32 8.52 2.92 19.77
C ARG A 32 8.51 1.98 18.56
N CYS A 33 7.45 1.23 18.33
CA CYS A 33 7.31 0.37 17.16
C CYS A 33 7.27 1.18 15.85
N ALA A 34 6.58 2.32 15.82
CA ALA A 34 6.55 3.20 14.65
C ALA A 34 7.94 3.80 14.37
N ALA A 35 8.63 4.29 15.41
CA ALA A 35 9.99 4.79 15.30
C ALA A 35 10.97 3.70 14.82
N LEU A 36 10.84 2.48 15.35
CA LEU A 36 11.66 1.34 14.93
C LEU A 36 11.40 0.95 13.47
N ARG A 37 10.15 0.94 13.01
CA ARG A 37 9.82 0.69 11.59
C ARG A 37 10.41 1.76 10.66
N LEU A 38 10.37 3.02 11.07
CA LEU A 38 10.95 4.12 10.30
C LEU A 38 12.48 4.00 10.26
N ALA A 39 13.11 3.78 11.41
CA ALA A 39 14.54 3.57 11.52
C ALA A 39 15.00 2.36 10.69
N SER A 40 14.28 1.23 10.75
CA SER A 40 14.62 0.04 9.97
C SER A 40 14.52 0.28 8.47
N ARG A 41 13.56 1.11 8.01
CA ARG A 41 13.47 1.50 6.59
C ARG A 41 14.67 2.35 6.19
N ILE A 42 15.00 3.39 6.95
CA ILE A 42 16.13 4.29 6.65
C ILE A 42 17.46 3.52 6.64
N ILE A 43 17.73 2.75 7.71
CA ILE A 43 18.96 1.96 7.84
C ILE A 43 19.02 0.88 6.76
N GLY A 44 17.91 0.20 6.49
CA GLY A 44 17.84 -0.83 5.45
C GLY A 44 18.13 -0.27 4.05
N MET A 45 17.62 0.91 3.72
CA MET A 45 17.92 1.58 2.45
C MET A 45 19.36 2.08 2.39
N ALA A 46 19.86 2.72 3.45
CA ALA A 46 21.26 3.15 3.52
C ALA A 46 22.22 1.97 3.33
N ALA A 47 21.93 0.83 3.95
CA ALA A 47 22.69 -0.41 3.77
C ALA A 47 22.61 -0.94 2.33
N ALA A 48 21.42 -0.91 1.70
CA ALA A 48 21.25 -1.32 0.31
C ALA A 48 22.02 -0.44 -0.68
N GLU A 49 22.14 0.86 -0.38
CA GLU A 49 22.87 1.85 -1.20
C GLU A 49 24.36 2.00 -0.79
N ARG A 50 24.83 1.20 0.18
CA ARG A 50 26.19 1.25 0.75
C ARG A 50 26.59 2.62 1.29
N LEU A 51 25.61 3.36 1.81
CA LEU A 51 25.81 4.64 2.47
C LEU A 51 26.18 4.38 3.94
N GLU A 52 27.35 4.84 4.36
CA GLU A 52 27.68 4.92 5.79
C GLU A 52 26.95 6.11 6.41
N MET A 53 25.93 5.84 7.22
CA MET A 53 25.17 6.88 7.92
C MET A 53 25.49 6.87 9.42
N PRO A 54 26.08 7.95 9.98
CA PRO A 54 26.25 8.09 11.42
C PRO A 54 24.90 8.27 12.12
N ASP A 55 24.80 7.85 13.39
CA ASP A 55 23.57 7.91 14.19
C ASP A 55 22.90 9.29 14.20
N GLY A 56 23.70 10.37 14.23
CA GLY A 56 23.21 11.75 14.17
C GLY A 56 22.49 12.09 12.86
N GLU A 57 22.94 11.52 11.73
CA GLU A 57 22.31 11.71 10.43
C GLU A 57 21.03 10.87 10.28
N VAL A 58 21.00 9.67 10.89
CA VAL A 58 19.79 8.85 10.97
C VAL A 58 18.70 9.60 11.74
N LEU A 59 19.03 10.18 12.90
CA LEU A 59 18.08 10.97 13.71
C LEU A 59 17.59 12.23 12.97
N ALA A 60 18.48 12.93 12.28
CA ALA A 60 18.11 14.09 11.46
C ALA A 60 17.15 13.68 10.32
N SER A 61 17.45 12.57 9.63
CA SER A 61 16.61 12.02 8.56
C SER A 61 15.24 11.58 9.06
N MET A 62 15.16 10.88 10.19
CA MET A 62 13.89 10.51 10.82
C MET A 62 13.06 11.75 11.16
N THR A 63 13.70 12.80 11.71
CA THR A 63 13.01 14.04 12.07
C THR A 63 12.45 14.75 10.83
N ALA A 64 13.26 14.86 9.77
CA ALA A 64 12.84 15.47 8.51
C ALA A 64 11.67 14.70 7.86
N ILE A 65 11.75 13.37 7.81
CA ILE A 65 10.68 12.52 7.29
C ILE A 65 9.39 12.70 8.10
N MET A 66 9.46 12.69 9.43
CA MET A 66 8.27 12.86 10.27
C MET A 66 7.62 14.25 10.10
N GLN A 67 8.43 15.31 10.01
CA GLN A 67 7.93 16.67 9.79
C GLN A 67 7.23 16.76 8.43
N ARG A 68 7.87 16.21 7.40
CA ARG A 68 7.32 16.15 6.06
C ARG A 68 6.03 15.33 5.96
N MET A 69 5.96 14.21 6.67
CA MET A 69 4.73 13.42 6.78
C MET A 69 3.58 14.20 7.44
N ALA A 70 3.87 15.01 8.46
CA ALA A 70 2.87 15.82 9.13
C ALA A 70 2.28 16.90 8.21
N GLU A 71 3.09 17.45 7.30
CA GLU A 71 2.65 18.40 6.26
C GLU A 71 1.74 17.74 5.21
N LEU A 72 2.06 16.51 4.79
CA LEU A 72 1.37 15.84 3.67
C LEU A 72 0.13 15.03 4.09
N ARG A 73 0.07 14.57 5.34
CA ARG A 73 -1.06 13.77 5.84
C ARG A 73 -2.41 14.46 5.72
N PRO A 74 -2.58 15.76 6.04
CA PRO A 74 -3.84 16.46 5.83
C PRO A 74 -4.27 16.48 4.35
N ALA A 75 -3.32 16.62 3.43
CA ALA A 75 -3.60 16.60 2.00
C ALA A 75 -4.05 15.20 1.53
N ALA A 76 -3.41 14.14 2.02
CA ALA A 76 -3.81 12.76 1.75
C ALA A 76 -5.21 12.43 2.30
N LEU A 77 -5.53 12.86 3.52
CA LEU A 77 -6.86 12.71 4.11
C LEU A 77 -7.93 13.49 3.33
N ALA A 78 -7.59 14.69 2.83
CA ALA A 78 -8.49 15.48 2.00
C ALA A 78 -8.81 14.81 0.66
N VAL A 79 -7.87 14.04 0.09
CA VAL A 79 -8.10 13.24 -1.13
C VAL A 79 -9.10 12.10 -0.86
N LEU A 80 -9.03 11.49 0.33
CA LEU A 80 -9.96 10.42 0.72
C LEU A 80 -11.38 10.95 0.99
N GLY A 81 -11.52 12.22 1.38
CA GLY A 81 -12.82 12.87 1.62
C GLY A 81 -13.56 12.34 2.85
N ILE A 82 -12.85 11.73 3.79
CA ILE A 82 -13.42 11.10 4.99
C ILE A 82 -13.40 12.12 6.15
N SER A 83 -14.56 12.36 6.75
CA SER A 83 -14.68 13.25 7.92
C SER A 83 -13.96 12.67 9.14
N ARG A 84 -13.47 13.54 10.03
CA ARG A 84 -12.89 13.12 11.33
C ARG A 84 -13.88 12.41 12.23
N ASP A 85 -15.17 12.71 12.07
CA ASP A 85 -16.25 12.11 12.86
C ASP A 85 -16.72 10.76 12.28
N SER A 86 -16.14 10.33 11.15
CA SER A 86 -16.44 9.04 10.55
C SER A 86 -15.78 7.92 11.35
N GLU A 87 -16.51 6.82 11.55
CA GLU A 87 -15.96 5.57 12.07
C GLU A 87 -14.81 5.00 11.22
N ASP A 88 -14.73 5.36 9.93
CA ASP A 88 -13.65 4.96 9.02
C ASP A 88 -12.38 5.81 9.19
N PHE A 89 -12.46 6.90 9.94
CA PHE A 89 -11.34 7.84 10.08
C PHE A 89 -10.06 7.18 10.59
N PRO A 90 -10.05 6.27 11.59
CA PRO A 90 -8.82 5.61 12.03
C PRO A 90 -8.17 4.75 10.93
N LEU A 91 -8.98 4.04 10.13
CA LEU A 91 -8.50 3.24 9.00
C LEU A 91 -7.93 4.14 7.90
N ALA A 92 -8.68 5.16 7.49
CA ALA A 92 -8.27 6.15 6.51
C ALA A 92 -6.99 6.88 6.92
N PHE A 93 -6.88 7.23 8.21
CA PHE A 93 -5.70 7.87 8.77
C PHE A 93 -4.47 6.98 8.69
N ASN A 94 -4.60 5.70 9.04
CA ASN A 94 -3.48 4.76 8.97
C ASN A 94 -3.02 4.54 7.52
N ALA A 95 -3.95 4.39 6.59
CA ALA A 95 -3.63 4.19 5.19
C ALA A 95 -3.03 5.42 4.53
N ALA A 96 -3.61 6.60 4.76
CA ALA A 96 -3.04 7.87 4.32
C ALA A 96 -1.64 8.06 4.91
N THR A 97 -1.43 7.68 6.17
CA THR A 97 -0.11 7.73 6.82
C THR A 97 0.88 6.80 6.15
N SER A 98 0.48 5.57 5.79
CA SER A 98 1.34 4.61 5.08
C SER A 98 1.70 5.10 3.67
N ALA A 99 0.72 5.57 2.90
CA ALA A 99 0.94 6.10 1.54
C ALA A 99 1.83 7.36 1.55
N VAL A 100 1.60 8.27 2.50
CA VAL A 100 2.45 9.45 2.71
C VAL A 100 3.86 9.04 3.12
N LEU A 101 4.01 8.06 4.01
CA LEU A 101 5.31 7.57 4.43
C LEU A 101 6.10 7.02 3.24
N ASP A 102 5.47 6.21 2.38
CA ASP A 102 6.12 5.66 1.19
C ASP A 102 6.56 6.79 0.23
N ALA A 103 5.71 7.81 0.03
CA ALA A 103 6.06 8.96 -0.80
C ALA A 103 7.24 9.78 -0.22
N VAL A 104 7.20 10.10 1.08
CA VAL A 104 8.25 10.89 1.74
C VAL A 104 9.57 10.14 1.81
N VAL A 105 9.52 8.82 1.99
CA VAL A 105 10.71 7.96 1.96
C VAL A 105 11.36 7.99 0.57
N GLU A 106 10.56 7.93 -0.49
CA GLU A 106 11.09 8.00 -1.86
C GLU A 106 11.61 9.42 -2.20
N GLU A 107 10.93 10.49 -1.76
CA GLU A 107 11.46 11.87 -1.85
C GLU A 107 12.82 12.01 -1.15
N TRP A 108 12.92 11.47 0.08
CA TRP A 108 14.17 11.46 0.84
C TRP A 108 15.27 10.71 0.09
N ARG A 109 14.95 9.55 -0.48
CA ARG A 109 15.90 8.76 -1.27
C ARG A 109 16.42 9.55 -2.46
N TRP A 110 15.56 10.21 -3.23
CA TRP A 110 15.98 11.04 -4.36
C TRP A 110 16.85 12.22 -3.91
N SER A 111 16.58 12.81 -2.75
CA SER A 111 17.42 13.87 -2.18
C SER A 111 18.85 13.42 -1.85
N LYS A 112 19.06 12.11 -1.63
CA LYS A 112 20.37 11.50 -1.37
C LYS A 112 21.08 11.02 -2.63
N ALA A 113 20.32 10.64 -3.66
CA ALA A 113 20.86 10.13 -4.92
C ALA A 113 21.31 11.21 -5.93
N GLY A 114 20.92 12.48 -5.75
CA GLY A 114 21.29 13.59 -6.64
C GLY A 114 21.65 14.89 -5.89
N ASP A 115 21.92 15.98 -6.63
CA ASP A 115 22.25 17.33 -6.13
C ASP A 115 21.06 18.03 -5.46
N GLY A 116 20.44 17.39 -4.45
CA GLY A 116 19.38 18.00 -3.65
C GLY A 116 18.13 18.35 -4.45
N ALA A 117 17.60 17.38 -5.21
CA ALA A 117 16.33 17.56 -5.92
C ALA A 117 15.25 18.11 -4.95
N PRO A 118 14.54 19.18 -5.32
CA PRO A 118 13.56 19.80 -4.43
C PRO A 118 12.43 18.82 -4.14
N ALA A 119 11.97 18.79 -2.88
CA ALA A 119 10.78 18.06 -2.50
C ALA A 119 9.57 18.55 -3.33
N LEU A 120 8.65 17.65 -3.66
CA LEU A 120 7.44 17.99 -4.41
C LEU A 120 6.59 18.96 -3.57
N SER A 121 5.76 19.81 -4.17
CA SER A 121 4.85 20.62 -3.37
C SER A 121 3.75 19.75 -2.74
N VAL A 122 3.13 20.24 -1.65
CA VAL A 122 1.98 19.55 -1.04
C VAL A 122 0.85 19.40 -2.06
N GLU A 123 0.66 20.41 -2.91
CA GLU A 123 -0.33 20.42 -3.99
C GLU A 123 0.00 19.38 -5.06
N ALA A 124 1.27 19.20 -5.43
CA ALA A 124 1.69 18.19 -6.37
C ALA A 124 1.44 16.78 -5.82
N ILE A 125 1.79 16.53 -4.55
CA ILE A 125 1.52 15.23 -3.90
C ILE A 125 0.02 14.99 -3.77
N LYS A 126 -0.76 16.00 -3.41
CA LYS A 126 -2.23 15.92 -3.36
C LYS A 126 -2.81 15.57 -4.74
N ALA A 127 -2.31 16.20 -5.79
CA ALA A 127 -2.74 15.92 -7.17
C ALA A 127 -2.34 14.49 -7.60
N LEU A 128 -1.14 14.03 -7.24
CA LEU A 128 -0.67 12.67 -7.50
C LEU A 128 -1.54 11.63 -6.78
N MET A 129 -1.78 11.81 -5.48
CA MET A 129 -2.67 10.93 -4.71
C MET A 129 -4.09 10.94 -5.27
N GLY A 130 -4.59 12.12 -5.67
CA GLY A 130 -5.88 12.26 -6.36
C GLY A 130 -5.91 11.50 -7.68
N ALA A 131 -4.84 11.56 -8.49
CA ALA A 131 -4.72 10.80 -9.73
C ALA A 131 -4.67 9.29 -9.46
N MET A 132 -3.99 8.84 -8.41
CA MET A 132 -3.95 7.43 -8.01
C MET A 132 -5.34 6.93 -7.59
N VAL A 133 -6.09 7.70 -6.82
CA VAL A 133 -7.48 7.34 -6.48
C VAL A 133 -8.34 7.24 -7.74
N LYS A 134 -8.09 8.05 -8.77
CA LYS A 134 -8.78 7.93 -10.07
C LYS A 134 -8.41 6.69 -10.87
N LEU A 135 -7.35 5.95 -10.50
CA LEU A 135 -7.07 4.64 -11.08
C LEU A 135 -7.95 3.52 -10.50
N GLN A 136 -8.82 3.84 -9.55
CA GLN A 136 -9.78 2.88 -9.00
C GLN A 136 -10.64 2.25 -10.12
N PRO A 137 -11.03 0.98 -9.97
CA PRO A 137 -12.00 0.34 -10.85
C PRO A 137 -13.28 1.18 -11.02
N GLU A 138 -13.83 1.25 -12.24
CA GLU A 138 -15.05 2.04 -12.61
C GLU A 138 -16.24 1.74 -11.69
N ARG A 139 -16.37 0.49 -11.22
CA ARG A 139 -17.37 0.08 -10.23
C ARG A 139 -17.34 0.84 -8.89
N PHE A 140 -16.33 1.67 -8.64
CA PHE A 140 -16.14 2.45 -7.42
C PHE A 140 -16.14 3.98 -7.64
N GLU A 141 -16.73 4.43 -8.75
CA GLU A 141 -16.79 5.82 -9.21
C GLU A 141 -17.06 6.89 -8.15
N LEU A 142 -16.48 8.07 -8.38
CA LEU A 142 -16.36 9.18 -7.42
C LEU A 142 -17.66 9.95 -7.17
N ASP A 143 -18.58 9.96 -8.14
CA ASP A 143 -19.72 10.88 -8.21
C ASP A 143 -20.94 10.45 -7.39
N THR A 144 -20.82 9.34 -6.64
CA THR A 144 -21.87 8.87 -5.72
C THR A 144 -21.56 9.37 -4.31
N PRO A 145 -22.55 9.81 -3.51
CA PRO A 145 -22.33 10.10 -2.09
C PRO A 145 -21.58 8.93 -1.44
N LEU A 146 -20.45 9.25 -0.80
CA LEU A 146 -19.55 8.29 -0.17
C LEU A 146 -20.32 7.45 0.85
N SER A 147 -20.68 6.22 0.49
CA SER A 147 -20.99 5.22 1.49
C SER A 147 -19.72 4.86 2.26
N GLU A 148 -19.89 4.41 3.49
CA GLU A 148 -18.78 4.01 4.38
C GLU A 148 -17.89 2.94 3.72
N LEU A 149 -18.49 2.01 2.96
CA LEU A 149 -17.73 1.01 2.21
C LEU A 149 -17.01 1.57 0.98
N ALA A 150 -17.52 2.64 0.36
CA ALA A 150 -16.83 3.31 -0.74
C ALA A 150 -15.55 4.02 -0.24
N ALA A 151 -15.59 4.59 0.97
CA ALA A 151 -14.43 5.16 1.64
C ALA A 151 -13.33 4.10 1.88
N VAL A 152 -13.70 2.94 2.44
CA VAL A 152 -12.78 1.81 2.66
C VAL A 152 -12.13 1.35 1.36
N ARG A 153 -12.89 1.23 0.27
CA ARG A 153 -12.35 0.82 -1.03
C ARG A 153 -11.35 1.82 -1.58
N ARG A 154 -11.64 3.13 -1.50
CA ARG A 154 -10.70 4.19 -1.92
C ARG A 154 -9.41 4.12 -1.13
N VAL A 155 -9.51 3.91 0.17
CA VAL A 155 -8.37 3.69 1.06
C VAL A 155 -7.54 2.51 0.57
N CYS A 156 -8.16 1.36 0.30
CA CYS A 156 -7.46 0.18 -0.19
C CYS A 156 -6.79 0.39 -1.55
N ILE A 157 -7.44 1.09 -2.48
CA ILE A 157 -6.84 1.41 -3.79
C ILE A 157 -5.64 2.34 -3.63
N LEU A 158 -5.74 3.35 -2.76
CA LEU A 158 -4.63 4.27 -2.47
C LEU A 158 -3.40 3.50 -1.92
N GLU A 159 -3.62 2.49 -1.08
CA GLU A 159 -2.54 1.62 -0.56
C GLU A 159 -2.02 0.60 -1.58
N ALA A 160 -2.86 0.14 -2.50
CA ALA A 160 -2.48 -0.87 -3.49
C ALA A 160 -1.69 -0.28 -4.65
N THR A 161 -2.07 0.93 -5.08
CA THR A 161 -1.54 1.57 -6.29
C THR A 161 -0.01 1.72 -6.29
N PRO A 162 0.66 2.24 -5.23
CA PRO A 162 2.12 2.37 -5.22
C PRO A 162 2.83 1.02 -5.39
N ARG A 163 2.29 -0.04 -4.78
CA ARG A 163 2.87 -1.37 -4.83
C ARG A 163 2.77 -1.95 -6.24
N LEU A 164 1.63 -1.77 -6.90
CA LEU A 164 1.41 -2.23 -8.27
C LEU A 164 2.18 -1.38 -9.31
N MET A 165 2.26 -0.06 -9.12
CA MET A 165 3.15 0.79 -9.91
C MET A 165 4.61 0.34 -9.76
N GLY A 166 5.03 -0.01 -8.54
CA GLY A 166 6.38 -0.50 -8.26
C GLY A 166 6.74 -1.73 -9.08
N ILE A 167 5.87 -2.75 -9.11
CA ILE A 167 6.13 -3.99 -9.89
C ILE A 167 6.04 -3.77 -11.40
N VAL A 168 5.16 -2.88 -11.88
CA VAL A 168 5.06 -2.55 -13.31
C VAL A 168 6.28 -1.74 -13.77
N ASN A 169 6.85 -0.89 -12.92
CA ASN A 169 8.12 -0.22 -13.22
C ASN A 169 9.30 -1.20 -13.34
N PHE A 170 9.23 -2.39 -12.71
CA PHE A 170 10.24 -3.43 -12.92
C PHE A 170 10.08 -4.16 -14.26
N PHE A 171 8.84 -4.39 -14.69
CA PHE A 171 8.55 -4.99 -15.99
C PHE A 171 7.14 -4.59 -16.43
N ASP A 172 7.05 -3.73 -17.43
CA ASP A 172 5.80 -3.15 -17.94
C ASP A 172 5.13 -4.03 -19.02
N TYR A 173 5.68 -5.22 -19.27
CA TYR A 173 5.25 -6.11 -20.35
C TYR A 173 5.26 -5.39 -21.72
N PHE A 174 6.15 -4.42 -21.95
CA PHE A 174 6.26 -3.66 -23.20
C PHE A 174 5.01 -2.82 -23.55
N HIS A 175 4.15 -2.51 -22.56
CA HIS A 175 3.00 -1.65 -22.76
C HIS A 175 3.42 -0.18 -22.76
N ALA A 176 2.96 0.58 -23.76
CA ALA A 176 3.23 2.02 -23.85
C ALA A 176 2.49 2.85 -22.76
N ASP A 177 1.40 2.33 -22.19
CA ASP A 177 0.69 2.90 -21.03
C ASP A 177 0.81 1.96 -19.81
N PRO A 178 1.87 2.09 -18.99
CA PRO A 178 2.01 1.33 -17.75
C PRO A 178 0.84 1.53 -16.77
N GLN A 179 0.16 2.68 -16.82
CA GLN A 179 -1.00 2.92 -15.96
C GLN A 179 -2.20 2.06 -16.37
N ALA A 180 -2.35 1.73 -17.65
CA ALA A 180 -3.37 0.78 -18.10
C ALA A 180 -3.14 -0.61 -17.50
N VAL A 181 -1.88 -1.07 -17.46
CA VAL A 181 -1.52 -2.33 -16.81
C VAL A 181 -1.89 -2.28 -15.33
N VAL A 182 -1.49 -1.21 -14.62
CA VAL A 182 -1.83 -1.05 -13.20
C VAL A 182 -3.34 -1.01 -12.95
N ARG A 183 -4.13 -0.32 -13.79
CA ARG A 183 -5.60 -0.32 -13.69
C ARG A 183 -6.17 -1.73 -13.81
N GLN A 184 -5.71 -2.54 -14.76
CA GLN A 184 -6.16 -3.92 -14.92
C GLN A 184 -5.77 -4.79 -13.71
N LEU A 185 -4.55 -4.62 -13.18
CA LEU A 185 -4.13 -5.33 -11.96
C LEU A 185 -4.97 -4.91 -10.74
N LEU A 186 -5.28 -3.62 -10.59
CA LEU A 186 -6.16 -3.11 -9.53
C LEU A 186 -7.57 -3.70 -9.64
N MET A 187 -8.12 -3.81 -10.85
CA MET A 187 -9.41 -4.47 -11.08
C MET A 187 -9.39 -5.92 -10.62
N ALA A 188 -8.38 -6.70 -11.01
CA ALA A 188 -8.23 -8.09 -10.60
C ALA A 188 -8.07 -8.23 -9.08
N VAL A 189 -7.22 -7.39 -8.46
CA VAL A 189 -7.01 -7.34 -7.00
C VAL A 189 -8.34 -7.09 -6.30
N ALA A 190 -9.06 -6.08 -6.74
CA ALA A 190 -10.31 -5.69 -6.14
C ALA A 190 -11.38 -6.76 -6.34
N GLU A 191 -11.48 -7.38 -7.52
CA GLU A 191 -12.45 -8.45 -7.79
C GLU A 191 -12.25 -9.63 -6.85
N GLN A 192 -11.01 -10.12 -6.74
CA GLN A 192 -10.70 -11.23 -5.85
C GLN A 192 -10.92 -10.86 -4.38
N ALA A 193 -10.55 -9.66 -3.96
CA ALA A 193 -10.76 -9.20 -2.60
C ALA A 193 -12.24 -9.18 -2.22
N GLU A 194 -13.11 -8.62 -3.08
CA GLU A 194 -14.56 -8.58 -2.83
C GLU A 194 -15.18 -9.98 -2.83
N GLN A 195 -14.76 -10.85 -3.75
CA GLN A 195 -15.25 -12.22 -3.80
C GLN A 195 -14.94 -12.98 -2.51
N HIS A 196 -13.70 -12.88 -2.02
CA HIS A 196 -13.27 -13.59 -0.82
C HIS A 196 -13.84 -12.94 0.46
N ALA A 197 -13.96 -11.62 0.50
CA ALA A 197 -14.61 -10.91 1.61
C ALA A 197 -16.05 -11.39 1.80
N LYS A 198 -16.82 -11.59 0.71
CA LYS A 198 -18.20 -12.12 0.79
C LYS A 198 -18.26 -13.49 1.44
N VAL A 199 -17.31 -14.38 1.13
CA VAL A 199 -17.26 -15.73 1.74
C VAL A 199 -16.96 -15.61 3.23
N VAL A 200 -15.94 -14.83 3.61
CA VAL A 200 -15.56 -14.64 5.02
C VAL A 200 -16.70 -14.00 5.83
N LEU A 201 -17.40 -13.01 5.26
CA LEU A 201 -18.54 -12.37 5.91
C LEU A 201 -19.71 -13.33 6.12
N ALA A 202 -19.99 -14.17 5.13
CA ALA A 202 -21.03 -15.20 5.25
C ALA A 202 -20.72 -16.19 6.39
N GLU A 203 -19.43 -16.52 6.61
CA GLU A 203 -19.00 -17.41 7.69
C GLU A 203 -18.93 -16.72 9.06
N ALA A 204 -18.60 -15.43 9.11
CA ALA A 204 -18.51 -14.66 10.35
C ALA A 204 -19.88 -14.38 10.99
N GLY A 205 -20.96 -14.43 10.20
CA GLY A 205 -22.31 -14.20 10.68
C GLY A 205 -22.55 -12.76 11.15
N PRO A 206 -23.52 -12.50 12.05
CA PRO A 206 -23.93 -11.15 12.45
C PRO A 206 -22.86 -10.33 13.18
N LEU A 207 -21.76 -10.96 13.59
CA LEU A 207 -20.64 -10.35 14.32
C LEU A 207 -19.50 -9.92 13.39
N GLY A 208 -19.57 -10.25 12.10
CA GLY A 208 -18.55 -9.87 11.13
C GLY A 208 -18.62 -8.39 10.80
N GLU A 209 -17.61 -7.62 11.23
CA GLU A 209 -17.46 -6.24 10.79
C GLU A 209 -17.02 -6.21 9.32
N GLU A 210 -17.87 -5.66 8.46
CA GLU A 210 -17.66 -5.66 7.00
C GLU A 210 -16.39 -4.90 6.58
N ARG A 211 -16.13 -3.76 7.22
CA ARG A 211 -15.05 -2.84 6.83
C ARG A 211 -13.65 -3.42 7.11
N PRO A 212 -13.33 -3.94 8.32
CA PRO A 212 -12.03 -4.55 8.56
C PRO A 212 -11.77 -5.79 7.70
N ILE A 213 -12.80 -6.61 7.46
CA ILE A 213 -12.68 -7.80 6.59
C ILE A 213 -12.37 -7.37 5.15
N LEU A 214 -13.09 -6.38 4.63
CA LEU A 214 -12.85 -5.85 3.29
C LEU A 214 -11.43 -5.30 3.16
N HIS A 215 -11.00 -4.45 4.11
CA HIS A 215 -9.65 -3.89 4.12
C HIS A 215 -8.57 -4.98 4.15
N ALA A 216 -8.74 -6.01 5.00
CA ALA A 216 -7.82 -7.13 5.09
C ALA A 216 -7.74 -7.90 3.76
N MET A 217 -8.87 -8.19 3.11
CA MET A 217 -8.90 -8.91 1.84
C MET A 217 -8.23 -8.15 0.70
N TYR A 218 -8.39 -6.82 0.63
CA TYR A 218 -7.64 -5.99 -0.33
C TYR A 218 -6.14 -6.03 -0.06
N GLY A 219 -5.73 -5.96 1.21
CA GLY A 219 -4.32 -6.06 1.60
C GLY A 219 -3.69 -7.40 1.20
N ILE A 220 -4.39 -8.51 1.44
CA ILE A 220 -3.97 -9.87 1.06
C ILE A 220 -3.90 -9.99 -0.47
N SER A 221 -4.97 -9.62 -1.16
CA SER A 221 -5.07 -9.71 -2.62
C SER A 221 -3.98 -8.90 -3.32
N THR A 222 -3.70 -7.69 -2.85
CA THR A 222 -2.61 -6.85 -3.39
C THR A 222 -1.25 -7.51 -3.19
N SER A 223 -0.98 -8.01 -1.98
CA SER A 223 0.30 -8.62 -1.66
C SER A 223 0.56 -9.87 -2.49
N LEU A 224 -0.49 -10.69 -2.67
CA LEU A 224 -0.41 -11.88 -3.49
C LEU A 224 -0.25 -11.56 -4.98
N MET A 225 -0.94 -10.52 -5.48
CA MET A 225 -0.76 -10.03 -6.85
C MET A 225 0.70 -9.63 -7.10
N CYS A 226 1.32 -8.88 -6.18
CA CYS A 226 2.72 -8.49 -6.32
C CYS A 226 3.67 -9.69 -6.45
N GLU A 227 3.48 -10.72 -5.63
CA GLU A 227 4.35 -11.91 -5.68
C GLU A 227 4.10 -12.77 -6.92
N VAL A 228 2.83 -12.95 -7.30
CA VAL A 228 2.46 -13.66 -8.54
C VAL A 228 3.01 -12.94 -9.76
N PHE A 229 2.87 -11.61 -9.82
CA PHE A 229 3.40 -10.80 -10.92
C PHE A 229 4.90 -10.98 -11.07
N LYS A 230 5.67 -10.86 -9.98
CA LYS A 230 7.12 -11.08 -10.00
C LYS A 230 7.47 -12.48 -10.50
N ALA A 231 6.77 -13.51 -10.02
CA ALA A 231 7.01 -14.89 -10.41
C ALA A 231 6.67 -15.17 -11.89
N CYS A 232 5.61 -14.55 -12.42
CA CYS A 232 5.28 -14.63 -13.85
C CYS A 232 6.30 -13.85 -14.70
N ALA A 233 6.57 -12.59 -14.35
CA ALA A 233 7.52 -11.74 -15.05
C ALA A 233 8.91 -12.38 -15.11
N LEU A 234 9.38 -12.97 -14.01
CA LEU A 234 10.66 -13.68 -13.98
C LEU A 234 10.68 -14.84 -14.98
N ARG A 235 9.61 -15.65 -15.04
CA ARG A 235 9.49 -16.76 -15.99
C ARG A 235 9.45 -16.27 -17.43
N ASP A 236 8.73 -15.19 -17.70
CA ASP A 236 8.62 -14.62 -19.05
C ASP A 236 9.95 -14.02 -19.51
N VAL A 237 10.64 -13.27 -18.65
CA VAL A 237 11.98 -12.75 -18.90
C VAL A 237 12.97 -13.90 -19.12
N GLN A 238 12.89 -14.97 -18.35
CA GLN A 238 13.76 -16.13 -18.50
C GLN A 238 13.53 -16.83 -19.83
N ARG A 239 12.27 -17.01 -20.24
CA ARG A 239 11.90 -17.53 -21.56
C ARG A 239 12.44 -16.66 -22.69
N MET A 240 12.40 -15.33 -22.57
CA MET A 240 13.00 -14.43 -23.56
C MET A 240 14.54 -14.52 -23.58
N ARG A 241 15.18 -14.72 -22.42
CA ARG A 241 16.64 -14.89 -22.33
C ARG A 241 17.12 -16.18 -22.99
N GLU A 242 16.31 -17.24 -22.94
CA GLU A 242 16.59 -18.52 -23.59
C GLU A 242 16.46 -18.46 -25.13
N MET A 243 15.79 -17.44 -25.66
CA MET A 243 15.70 -17.23 -27.11
C MET A 243 17.04 -16.76 -27.69
N PRO A 244 17.39 -17.17 -28.92
CA PRO A 244 18.45 -16.55 -29.70
C PRO A 244 18.26 -15.03 -29.78
N GLU A 245 19.37 -14.28 -29.80
CA GLU A 245 19.34 -12.81 -29.72
C GLU A 245 18.51 -12.15 -30.83
N LEU A 246 18.60 -12.68 -32.05
CA LEU A 246 17.84 -12.19 -33.20
C LEU A 246 16.34 -12.43 -33.02
N ASP A 247 15.94 -13.62 -32.57
CA ASP A 247 14.53 -13.97 -32.32
C ASP A 247 13.95 -13.14 -31.18
N ARG A 248 14.71 -12.96 -30.09
CA ARG A 248 14.31 -12.09 -28.97
C ARG A 248 14.06 -10.67 -29.45
N SER A 249 14.95 -10.12 -30.28
CA SER A 249 14.81 -8.75 -30.80
C SER A 249 13.57 -8.59 -31.67
N VAL A 250 13.29 -9.57 -32.54
CA VAL A 250 12.08 -9.60 -33.37
C VAL A 250 10.82 -9.68 -32.52
N VAL A 251 10.81 -10.57 -31.51
CA VAL A 251 9.66 -10.76 -30.61
C VAL A 251 9.39 -9.51 -29.76
N THR A 252 10.43 -8.87 -29.22
CA THR A 252 10.27 -7.60 -28.48
C THR A 252 9.66 -6.52 -29.37
N ALA A 253 10.19 -6.33 -30.59
CA ALA A 253 9.66 -5.35 -31.53
C ALA A 253 8.20 -5.66 -31.93
N GLN A 254 7.85 -6.95 -32.06
CA GLN A 254 6.46 -7.36 -32.28
C GLN A 254 5.56 -7.02 -31.10
N TYR A 255 6.00 -7.26 -29.86
CA TYR A 255 5.22 -6.90 -28.67
C TYR A 255 4.98 -5.39 -28.60
N GLU A 256 6.01 -4.57 -28.82
CA GLU A 256 5.86 -3.11 -28.89
C GLU A 256 4.87 -2.70 -30.00
N HIS A 257 4.94 -3.34 -31.17
CA HIS A 257 4.05 -3.03 -32.30
C HIS A 257 2.58 -3.38 -32.04
N ILE A 258 2.30 -4.51 -31.36
CA ILE A 258 0.93 -4.92 -31.04
C ILE A 258 0.38 -4.27 -29.76
N GLY A 259 1.13 -3.36 -29.14
CA GLY A 259 0.73 -2.60 -27.96
C GLY A 259 1.07 -3.24 -26.62
N GLY A 260 1.91 -4.28 -26.61
CA GLY A 260 2.45 -4.92 -25.42
C GLY A 260 2.30 -6.44 -25.43
N MET A 261 3.06 -7.10 -24.57
CA MET A 261 2.92 -8.52 -24.28
C MET A 261 1.64 -8.76 -23.47
N LYS A 262 0.92 -9.84 -23.79
CA LYS A 262 -0.24 -10.26 -23.01
C LYS A 262 0.17 -10.68 -21.61
N PHE A 263 -0.59 -10.26 -20.61
CA PHE A 263 -0.35 -10.59 -19.20
C PHE A 263 -1.57 -11.23 -18.51
N ASP A 264 -2.54 -11.71 -19.28
CA ASP A 264 -3.74 -12.40 -18.75
C ASP A 264 -3.39 -13.58 -17.83
N HIS A 265 -2.27 -14.27 -18.11
CA HIS A 265 -1.77 -15.36 -17.29
C HIS A 265 -1.35 -14.91 -15.87
N VAL A 266 -0.99 -13.65 -15.68
CA VAL A 266 -0.71 -13.08 -14.36
C VAL A 266 -1.99 -12.96 -13.55
N ILE A 267 -3.06 -12.44 -14.17
CA ILE A 267 -4.38 -12.29 -13.54
C ILE A 267 -4.95 -13.66 -13.18
N GLU A 268 -4.84 -14.63 -14.10
CA GLU A 268 -5.31 -15.99 -13.85
C GLU A 268 -4.50 -16.68 -12.74
N ALA A 269 -3.17 -16.53 -12.74
CA ALA A 269 -2.34 -17.06 -11.66
C ALA A 269 -2.68 -16.44 -10.30
N HIS A 270 -3.03 -15.14 -10.26
CA HIS A 270 -3.47 -14.46 -9.05
C HIS A 270 -4.80 -15.01 -8.53
N ARG A 271 -5.79 -15.20 -9.42
CA ARG A 271 -7.07 -15.84 -9.10
C ARG A 271 -6.88 -17.23 -8.49
N VAL A 272 -6.03 -18.06 -9.12
CA VAL A 272 -5.71 -19.41 -8.62
C VAL A 272 -5.01 -19.35 -7.25
N ALA A 273 -4.09 -18.41 -7.06
CA ALA A 273 -3.38 -18.25 -5.80
C ALA A 273 -4.31 -17.80 -4.67
N MET A 274 -5.26 -16.88 -4.95
CA MET A 274 -6.27 -16.44 -3.99
C MET A 274 -7.16 -17.59 -3.53
N ALA A 275 -7.69 -18.39 -4.47
CA ALA A 275 -8.50 -19.57 -4.14
C ALA A 275 -7.72 -20.57 -3.27
N ARG A 276 -6.46 -20.85 -3.63
CA ARG A 276 -5.60 -21.73 -2.85
C ARG A 276 -5.32 -21.18 -1.43
N ALA A 277 -5.13 -19.88 -1.29
CA ALA A 277 -4.94 -19.25 0.02
C ALA A 277 -6.17 -19.44 0.91
N GLN A 278 -7.37 -19.33 0.35
CA GLN A 278 -8.62 -19.59 1.06
C GLN A 278 -8.76 -21.07 1.45
N ASP A 279 -8.49 -22.01 0.54
CA ASP A 279 -8.54 -23.44 0.85
C ASP A 279 -7.62 -23.81 2.02
N VAL A 280 -6.39 -23.28 2.01
CA VAL A 280 -5.43 -23.49 3.10
C VAL A 280 -5.92 -22.89 4.41
N ALA A 281 -6.48 -21.67 4.37
CA ALA A 281 -7.04 -21.03 5.57
C ALA A 281 -8.18 -21.86 6.17
N ASN A 282 -9.06 -22.42 5.34
CA ASN A 282 -10.16 -23.28 5.76
C ASN A 282 -9.67 -24.57 6.43
N VAL A 283 -8.67 -25.24 5.84
CA VAL A 283 -8.05 -26.43 6.44
C VAL A 283 -7.43 -26.12 7.81
N ILE A 284 -6.76 -24.96 7.95
CA ILE A 284 -6.18 -24.52 9.22
C ILE A 284 -7.30 -24.27 10.26
N ALA A 285 -8.37 -23.59 9.86
CA ALA A 285 -9.50 -23.32 10.75
C ALA A 285 -10.19 -24.62 11.24
N GLU A 286 -10.39 -25.58 10.33
CA GLU A 286 -10.97 -26.89 10.67
C GLU A 286 -10.08 -27.71 11.59
N SER A 287 -8.77 -27.74 11.34
CA SER A 287 -7.81 -28.46 12.20
C SER A 287 -7.76 -27.87 13.61
N THR A 288 -7.84 -26.55 13.74
CA THR A 288 -7.87 -25.85 15.03
C THR A 288 -9.17 -26.11 15.79
N ARG A 289 -10.31 -26.25 15.10
CA ARG A 289 -11.60 -26.63 15.72
C ARG A 289 -11.60 -28.05 16.25
N LYS A 290 -10.92 -29.00 15.59
CA LYS A 290 -10.82 -30.40 16.03
C LYS A 290 -9.90 -30.60 17.25
N GLN A 291 -9.04 -29.63 17.55
CA GLN A 291 -8.12 -29.65 18.69
C GLN A 291 -8.70 -29.00 19.95
N ARG A 292 -9.87 -28.33 19.85
CA ARG A 292 -10.64 -27.81 20.97
C ARG A 292 -11.76 -28.76 21.35
#